data_AF-A0A2X0XNF5-F1
#
_entry.id   AF-A0A2X0XNF5-F1
#
_cell.length_a   1.000
_cell.length_b   1.000
_cell.length_c   1.000
_cell.angle_alpha   90.00
_cell.angle_beta   90.00
_cell.angle_gamma   90.00
#
_symmetry.space_group_name_H-M   'P 1'
#
loop_
_entity.id
_entity.type
_entity.pdbx_description
1 polymer ?
#
loop_
_entity_poly.entity_id
_entity_poly.type
_entity_poly.pdbx_seq_one_letter_code
_entity_poly.pdbx_strand_id
1 'polypeptide(L)'
;MTSPENVFITYSSKDTAYSVIFKFSVLSKANANSLMQGDNFINTALIPYSDKDKRLYGEYKIVQSFEDKMSRSVLIDSYLTKQADEYLPEAYFKINEYISLKGRVLSTITCRAAGARAQKHMIDSTFSLYHGMCSKIITQNKELLDTAGRALEPKP
;
A
#
# COMPACT_ATOMS: atom_id res chain seq x y z
N MET A 1 19.94 -10.15 -15.49
CA MET A 1 19.13 -9.84 -14.30
C MET A 1 17.78 -9.37 -14.80
N THR A 2 16.74 -10.18 -14.67
CA THR A 2 15.38 -9.77 -15.04
C THR A 2 14.89 -8.74 -14.03
N SER A 3 14.38 -7.61 -14.52
CA SER A 3 13.68 -6.61 -13.68
C SER A 3 12.62 -7.33 -12.84
N PRO A 4 12.39 -6.92 -11.57
CA PRO A 4 11.26 -7.44 -10.81
C PRO A 4 9.99 -7.27 -11.64
N GLU A 5 9.26 -8.38 -11.85
CA GLU A 5 7.92 -8.32 -12.43
C GLU A 5 7.04 -7.60 -11.41
N ASN A 6 6.62 -6.40 -11.78
CA ASN A 6 5.67 -5.63 -11.01
C ASN A 6 4.33 -5.72 -11.72
N VAL A 7 3.39 -6.46 -11.16
CA VAL A 7 2.00 -6.43 -11.64
C VAL A 7 1.30 -5.29 -10.95
N PHE A 8 0.60 -4.47 -11.74
CA PHE A 8 -0.22 -3.37 -11.27
C PHE A 8 -1.61 -3.52 -11.85
N ILE A 9 -2.61 -3.67 -10.99
CA ILE A 9 -4.03 -3.66 -11.40
C ILE A 9 -4.71 -2.53 -10.64
N THR A 10 -5.22 -1.54 -11.37
CA THR A 10 -5.95 -0.41 -10.78
C THR A 10 -7.40 -0.47 -11.22
N TYR A 11 -8.30 -0.55 -10.25
CA TYR A 11 -9.73 -0.30 -10.46
C TYR A 11 -10.02 1.10 -9.95
N SER A 12 -10.33 2.02 -10.85
CA SER A 12 -10.71 3.40 -10.50
C SER A 12 -12.02 3.77 -11.16
N SER A 13 -12.86 4.50 -10.44
CA SER A 13 -14.00 5.20 -11.03
C SER A 13 -13.66 6.68 -11.06
N LYS A 14 -13.68 7.28 -12.26
CA LYS A 14 -13.47 8.72 -12.43
C LYS A 14 -14.51 9.54 -11.64
N ASP A 15 -15.69 8.97 -11.43
CA ASP A 15 -16.82 9.63 -10.77
C ASP A 15 -16.69 9.68 -9.24
N THR A 16 -15.93 8.75 -8.65
CA THR A 16 -15.86 8.59 -7.19
C THR A 16 -14.53 9.04 -6.61
N ALA A 17 -13.52 9.31 -7.44
CA ALA A 17 -12.15 9.59 -6.99
C ALA A 17 -11.56 8.49 -6.08
N TYR A 18 -12.19 7.32 -6.07
CA TYR A 18 -11.80 6.14 -5.30
C TYR A 18 -11.13 5.13 -6.23
N SER A 19 -10.07 4.52 -5.73
CA SER A 19 -9.30 3.53 -6.46
C SER A 19 -8.85 2.39 -5.56
N VAL A 20 -8.81 1.19 -6.13
CA VAL A 20 -8.19 0.01 -5.52
C VAL A 20 -7.04 -0.41 -6.40
N ILE A 21 -5.87 -0.53 -5.80
CA ILE A 21 -4.61 -0.82 -6.47
C ILE A 21 -4.04 -2.11 -5.90
N PHE A 22 -3.80 -3.08 -6.77
CA PHE A 22 -3.08 -4.30 -6.46
C PHE A 22 -1.67 -4.20 -7.01
N LYS A 23 -0.69 -4.49 -6.17
CA LYS A 23 0.71 -4.55 -6.56
C LYS A 23 1.37 -5.78 -5.95
N PHE A 24 2.25 -6.43 -6.69
CA PHE A 24 3.28 -7.27 -6.07
C PHE A 24 4.62 -7.08 -6.75
N SER A 25 5.68 -7.44 -6.04
CA SER A 25 7.06 -7.42 -6.52
C SER A 25 7.80 -8.63 -5.96
N VAL A 26 8.60 -9.31 -6.80
CA VAL A 26 9.54 -10.34 -6.33
C VAL A 26 10.87 -9.68 -5.96
N LEU A 27 11.22 -9.73 -4.68
CA LEU A 27 12.44 -9.16 -4.14
C LEU A 27 13.65 -10.07 -4.34
N SER A 28 14.85 -9.49 -4.30
CA SER A 28 16.08 -10.28 -4.14
C SER A 28 16.06 -10.99 -2.77
N LYS A 29 16.78 -12.11 -2.66
CA LYS A 29 16.91 -12.85 -1.38
C LYS A 29 17.48 -11.96 -0.27
N ALA A 30 18.45 -11.11 -0.59
CA ALA A 30 19.03 -10.17 0.38
C ALA A 30 18.00 -9.14 0.88
N ASN A 31 17.20 -8.55 -0.02
CA ASN A 31 16.19 -7.57 0.37
C ASN A 31 15.07 -8.20 1.18
N ALA A 32 14.58 -9.38 0.77
CA ALA A 32 13.58 -10.13 1.52
C ALA A 32 14.07 -10.46 2.94
N ASN A 33 15.30 -10.99 3.06
CA ASN A 33 15.89 -11.30 4.36
C ASN A 33 16.07 -10.05 5.24
N SER A 34 16.47 -8.93 4.66
CA SER A 34 16.61 -7.66 5.39
C SER A 34 15.27 -7.19 5.97
N LEU A 35 14.18 -7.29 5.19
CA LEU A 35 12.84 -6.93 5.67
C LEU A 35 12.31 -7.87 6.76
N MET A 36 12.76 -9.13 6.78
CA MET A 36 12.42 -10.10 7.84
C MET A 36 13.18 -9.87 9.16
N GLN A 37 14.09 -8.89 9.25
CA GLN A 37 14.88 -8.62 10.45
C GLN A 37 14.31 -7.43 11.26
N GLY A 38 14.15 -7.63 12.58
CA GLY A 38 13.76 -6.57 13.50
C GLY A 38 12.52 -5.81 13.03
N ASP A 39 12.54 -4.48 13.10
CA ASP A 39 11.42 -3.63 12.66
C ASP A 39 11.53 -3.18 11.19
N ASN A 40 12.47 -3.72 10.41
CA ASN A 40 12.76 -3.24 9.06
C ASN A 40 11.54 -3.26 8.14
N PHE A 41 10.70 -4.29 8.24
CA PHE A 41 9.45 -4.38 7.46
C PHE A 41 8.51 -3.21 7.76
N ILE A 42 8.17 -3.00 9.04
CA ILE A 42 7.24 -1.94 9.45
C ILE A 42 7.85 -0.57 9.13
N ASN A 43 9.13 -0.35 9.45
CA ASN A 43 9.81 0.90 9.13
C ASN A 43 9.78 1.20 7.63
N THR A 44 10.00 0.19 6.78
CA THR A 44 9.91 0.34 5.32
C THR A 44 8.49 0.67 4.86
N ALA A 45 7.48 -0.02 5.41
CA ALA A 45 6.07 0.25 5.12
C ALA A 45 5.65 1.68 5.52
N LEU A 46 6.28 2.24 6.55
CA LEU A 46 5.96 3.56 7.08
C LEU A 46 6.78 4.72 6.47
N ILE A 47 7.77 4.43 5.61
CA ILE A 47 8.58 5.46 4.92
C ILE A 47 7.70 6.59 4.33
N PRO A 48 6.60 6.31 3.59
CA PRO A 48 5.80 7.38 2.97
C PRO A 48 5.22 8.41 3.93
N TYR A 49 5.07 8.07 5.23
CA TYR A 49 4.54 8.97 6.26
C TYR A 49 5.62 9.77 6.99
N SER A 50 6.89 9.47 6.72
CA SER A 50 8.06 10.16 7.29
C SER A 50 8.93 10.83 6.21
N ASP A 51 8.50 10.77 4.95
CA ASP A 51 9.22 11.27 3.77
C ASP A 51 9.12 12.80 3.64
N LYS A 52 10.02 13.49 4.36
CA LYS A 52 10.16 14.95 4.33
C LYS A 52 10.58 15.47 2.96
N ASP A 53 11.34 14.68 2.20
CA ASP A 53 11.89 15.08 0.90
C ASP A 53 10.79 15.19 -0.16
N LYS A 54 9.80 14.28 -0.12
CA LYS A 54 8.61 14.35 -1.00
C LYS A 54 7.52 15.31 -0.51
N ARG A 55 7.76 16.04 0.59
CA ARG A 55 6.77 16.91 1.26
C ARG A 55 5.44 16.21 1.53
N LEU A 56 5.51 14.91 1.83
CA LEU A 56 4.37 14.11 2.24
C LEU A 56 4.23 14.26 3.75
N TYR A 57 3.12 14.85 4.17
CA TYR A 57 2.77 14.98 5.58
C TYR A 57 1.50 14.18 5.81
N GLY A 58 1.49 13.32 6.82
CA GLY A 58 0.33 12.50 7.09
C GLY A 58 0.39 11.84 8.44
N GLU A 59 -0.75 11.29 8.83
CA GLU A 59 -0.85 10.44 9.99
C GLU A 59 -1.26 9.05 9.52
N TYR A 60 -0.76 8.06 10.24
CA TYR A 60 -1.10 6.66 10.02
C TYR A 60 -1.51 6.03 11.34
N LYS A 61 -2.29 4.98 11.22
CA LYS A 61 -2.64 4.06 12.28
C LYS A 61 -2.40 2.65 11.77
N ILE A 62 -1.56 1.90 12.48
CA ILE A 62 -1.47 0.46 12.26
C ILE A 62 -2.75 -0.15 12.82
N VAL A 63 -3.60 -0.66 11.93
CA VAL A 63 -4.87 -1.33 12.29
C VAL A 63 -4.57 -2.74 12.77
N GLN A 64 -3.65 -3.41 12.07
CA GLN A 64 -3.25 -4.78 12.36
C GLN A 64 -1.83 -4.99 11.87
N SER A 65 -1.04 -5.75 12.62
CA SER A 65 0.23 -6.30 12.17
C SER A 65 0.28 -7.80 12.47
N PHE A 66 1.00 -8.54 11.65
CA PHE A 66 1.25 -9.96 11.85
C PHE A 66 2.69 -10.27 11.46
N GLU A 67 3.34 -11.10 12.26
CA GLU A 67 4.69 -11.56 12.02
C GLU A 67 4.84 -13.02 12.45
N ASP A 68 5.39 -13.83 11.54
CA ASP A 68 5.91 -15.15 11.84
C ASP A 68 7.26 -15.38 11.14
N LYS A 69 7.79 -16.60 11.24
CA LYS A 69 9.11 -16.94 10.67
C LYS A 69 9.19 -16.81 9.15
N MET A 70 8.07 -16.86 8.45
CA MET A 70 8.00 -16.98 6.99
C MET A 70 7.28 -15.81 6.32
N SER A 71 6.62 -14.97 7.13
CA SER A 71 5.78 -13.90 6.64
C SER A 71 5.64 -12.74 7.62
N ARG A 72 5.48 -11.55 7.04
CA ARG A 72 5.16 -10.32 7.75
C ARG A 72 4.06 -9.59 7.01
N SER A 73 3.12 -9.01 7.72
CA SER A 73 2.10 -8.17 7.09
C SER A 73 1.64 -7.06 8.01
N VAL A 74 1.17 -5.96 7.41
CA VAL A 74 0.64 -4.82 8.12
C VAL A 74 -0.55 -4.25 7.35
N LEU A 75 -1.60 -3.89 8.08
CA LEU A 75 -2.75 -3.14 7.60
C LEU A 75 -2.68 -1.74 8.21
N ILE A 76 -2.68 -0.74 7.35
CA ILE A 76 -2.50 0.67 7.71
C ILE A 76 -3.73 1.46 7.25
N ASP A 77 -4.34 2.20 8.17
CA ASP A 77 -5.24 3.30 7.85
C ASP A 77 -4.44 4.60 7.93
N SER A 78 -4.55 5.44 6.91
CA SER A 78 -3.78 6.68 6.92
C SER A 78 -4.44 7.80 6.12
N TYR A 79 -3.89 8.99 6.31
CA TYR A 79 -4.06 10.06 5.34
C TYR A 79 -2.71 10.64 4.98
N LEU A 80 -2.60 11.11 3.75
CA LEU A 80 -1.46 11.87 3.27
C LEU A 80 -1.95 13.20 2.70
N THR A 81 -1.22 14.25 3.01
CA THR A 81 -1.28 15.54 2.34
C THR A 81 0.04 15.73 1.61
N LYS A 82 -0.03 16.12 0.34
CA LYS A 82 1.14 16.62 -0.37
C LYS A 82 0.99 18.13 -0.44
N GLN A 83 1.93 18.87 0.14
CA GLN A 83 1.96 20.33 -0.04
C GLN A 83 2.09 20.65 -1.54
N ALA A 84 1.49 21.76 -1.95
CA ALA A 84 1.57 22.23 -3.32
C ALA A 84 3.05 22.43 -3.69
N ASP A 85 3.39 22.02 -4.90
CA ASP A 85 4.58 22.50 -5.57
C ASP A 85 4.15 23.44 -6.71
N GLU A 86 5.11 24.05 -7.41
CA GLU A 86 4.83 25.03 -8.47
C GLU A 86 3.96 24.45 -9.61
N TYR A 87 3.84 23.11 -9.70
CA TYR A 87 3.22 22.41 -10.83
C TYR A 87 1.99 21.59 -10.45
N LEU A 88 1.75 21.30 -9.16
CA LEU A 88 0.65 20.46 -8.71
C LEU A 88 -0.11 21.08 -7.52
N PRO A 89 -1.46 21.11 -7.57
CA PRO A 89 -2.27 21.57 -6.44
C PRO A 89 -2.08 20.68 -5.22
N GLU A 90 -2.31 21.24 -4.02
CA GLU A 90 -2.27 20.46 -2.77
C GLU A 90 -3.18 19.24 -2.88
N ALA A 91 -2.61 18.06 -2.70
CA ALA A 91 -3.33 16.80 -2.83
C ALA A 91 -3.64 16.21 -1.45
N TYR A 92 -4.83 15.63 -1.33
CA TYR A 92 -5.27 14.91 -0.14
C TYR A 92 -5.61 13.46 -0.50
N PHE A 93 -5.11 12.54 0.30
CA PHE A 93 -5.31 11.11 0.14
C PHE A 93 -5.82 10.51 1.44
N LYS A 94 -6.89 9.72 1.37
CA LYS A 94 -7.28 8.76 2.41
C LYS A 94 -6.95 7.36 1.93
N ILE A 95 -6.29 6.58 2.76
CA ILE A 95 -5.70 5.30 2.35
C ILE A 95 -6.01 4.22 3.40
N ASN A 96 -6.43 3.05 2.93
CA ASN A 96 -6.40 1.79 3.70
C ASN A 96 -5.55 0.82 2.88
N GLU A 97 -4.45 0.38 3.46
CA GLU A 97 -3.41 -0.35 2.73
C GLU A 97 -2.96 -1.58 3.49
N TYR A 98 -2.98 -2.72 2.81
CA TYR A 98 -2.39 -3.96 3.28
C TYR A 98 -1.07 -4.21 2.56
N ILE A 99 0.00 -4.41 3.32
CA ILE A 99 1.33 -4.76 2.82
C ILE A 99 1.69 -6.12 3.41
N SER A 100 2.22 -7.04 2.59
CA SER A 100 2.58 -8.39 2.99
C SER A 100 3.89 -8.80 2.35
N LEU A 101 4.78 -9.38 3.12
CA LEU A 101 5.96 -10.08 2.66
C LEU A 101 5.79 -11.56 2.98
N LYS A 102 5.78 -12.42 1.95
CA LYS A 102 5.82 -13.89 2.10
C LYS A 102 6.90 -14.47 1.22
N GLY A 103 7.88 -15.14 1.82
CA GLY A 103 9.08 -15.55 1.08
C GLY A 103 9.80 -14.34 0.50
N ARG A 104 9.87 -14.23 -0.84
CA ARG A 104 10.45 -13.06 -1.52
C ARG A 104 9.40 -12.12 -2.12
N VAL A 105 8.12 -12.41 -1.97
CA VAL A 105 7.04 -11.66 -2.58
C VAL A 105 6.59 -10.55 -1.65
N LEU A 106 6.74 -9.30 -2.09
CA LEU A 106 6.14 -8.14 -1.45
C LEU A 106 4.84 -7.78 -2.18
N SER A 107 3.72 -8.01 -1.52
CA SER A 107 2.36 -7.76 -1.98
C SER A 107 1.80 -6.49 -1.33
N THR A 108 1.04 -5.71 -2.08
CA THR A 108 0.33 -4.52 -1.60
C THR A 108 -1.07 -4.44 -2.20
N ILE A 109 -2.05 -4.17 -1.35
CA ILE A 109 -3.41 -3.81 -1.76
C ILE A 109 -3.73 -2.45 -1.15
N THR A 110 -3.87 -1.43 -1.99
CA THR A 110 -4.11 -0.05 -1.57
C THR A 110 -5.49 0.38 -2.03
N CYS A 111 -6.38 0.65 -1.09
CA CYS A 111 -7.60 1.41 -1.35
C CYS A 111 -7.35 2.87 -1.03
N ARG A 112 -7.68 3.77 -1.96
CA ARG A 112 -7.52 5.19 -1.71
C ARG A 112 -8.62 6.03 -2.34
N ALA A 113 -9.03 7.06 -1.61
CA ALA A 113 -9.73 8.21 -2.17
C ALA A 113 -8.73 9.37 -2.29
N ALA A 114 -8.71 10.05 -3.43
CA ALA A 114 -7.71 11.07 -3.72
C ALA A 114 -8.37 12.30 -4.39
N GLY A 115 -7.88 13.49 -4.09
CA GLY A 115 -8.32 14.70 -4.77
C GLY A 115 -7.59 15.95 -4.29
N ALA A 116 -8.10 17.12 -4.65
CA ALA A 116 -7.56 18.37 -4.15
C ALA A 116 -7.84 18.52 -2.65
N ARG A 117 -6.94 19.14 -1.89
CA ARG A 117 -7.12 19.35 -0.44
C ARG A 117 -8.38 20.15 -0.11
N ALA A 118 -8.78 21.09 -0.96
CA ALA A 118 -10.04 21.82 -0.82
C ALA A 118 -11.28 20.90 -0.80
N GLN A 119 -11.16 19.68 -1.34
CA GLN A 119 -12.21 18.67 -1.39
C GLN A 119 -12.12 17.65 -0.24
N LYS A 120 -11.34 17.93 0.81
CA LYS A 120 -11.10 17.01 1.95
C LYS A 120 -12.39 16.35 2.45
N HIS A 121 -13.44 17.12 2.70
CA HIS A 121 -14.71 16.58 3.21
C HIS A 121 -15.38 15.58 2.27
N MET A 122 -15.30 15.81 0.96
CA MET A 122 -15.81 14.86 -0.03
C MET A 122 -14.94 13.61 -0.06
N ILE A 123 -13.61 13.75 -0.01
CA ILE A 123 -12.67 12.61 0.01
C ILE A 123 -12.90 11.75 1.26
N ASP A 124 -13.06 12.36 2.43
CA ASP A 124 -13.36 11.69 3.70
C ASP A 124 -14.69 10.92 3.63
N SER A 125 -15.72 11.54 3.05
CA SER A 125 -17.04 10.93 2.88
C SER A 125 -17.00 9.75 1.91
N THR A 126 -16.38 9.94 0.74
CA THR A 126 -16.21 8.90 -0.27
C THR A 126 -15.42 7.72 0.30
N PHE A 127 -14.31 7.99 0.99
CA PHE A 127 -13.53 6.93 1.60
C PHE A 127 -14.34 6.14 2.63
N SER A 128 -15.10 6.82 3.49
CA SER A 128 -15.96 6.18 4.49
C SER A 128 -17.03 5.29 3.86
N LEU A 129 -17.65 5.74 2.76
CA LEU A 129 -18.65 4.97 2.00
C LEU A 129 -18.07 3.65 1.44
N TYR A 130 -16.84 3.69 0.94
CA TYR A 130 -16.19 2.52 0.31
C TYR A 130 -15.27 1.73 1.25
N HIS A 131 -15.05 2.18 2.49
CA HIS A 131 -14.13 1.53 3.42
C HIS A 131 -14.51 0.07 3.70
N GLY A 132 -15.80 -0.20 3.96
CA GLY A 132 -16.28 -1.57 4.18
C GLY A 132 -16.09 -2.48 2.96
N MET A 133 -16.17 -1.92 1.75
CA MET A 133 -15.86 -2.64 0.51
C MET A 133 -14.36 -2.91 0.39
N CYS A 134 -13.51 -1.94 0.75
CA CYS A 134 -12.07 -2.13 0.80
C CYS A 134 -11.67 -3.30 1.68
N SER A 135 -12.17 -3.35 2.92
CA SER A 135 -11.81 -4.40 3.87
C SER A 135 -12.17 -5.80 3.34
N LYS A 136 -13.29 -5.92 2.62
CA LYS A 136 -13.68 -7.16 1.93
C LYS A 136 -12.70 -7.51 0.81
N ILE A 137 -12.34 -6.54 -0.03
CA ILE A 137 -11.40 -6.75 -1.13
C ILE A 137 -10.04 -7.22 -0.60
N ILE A 138 -9.48 -6.55 0.42
CA ILE A 138 -8.21 -6.95 1.03
C ILE A 138 -8.30 -8.39 1.56
N THR A 139 -9.36 -8.69 2.31
CA THR A 139 -9.55 -10.02 2.90
C THR A 139 -9.62 -11.12 1.85
N GLN A 140 -10.35 -10.88 0.75
CA GLN A 140 -10.55 -11.87 -0.32
C GLN A 140 -9.31 -12.07 -1.20
N ASN A 141 -8.47 -11.04 -1.36
CA ASN A 141 -7.41 -11.05 -2.38
C ASN A 141 -6.00 -11.20 -1.81
N LYS A 142 -5.78 -11.03 -0.50
CA LYS A 142 -4.43 -11.13 0.09
C LYS A 142 -3.74 -12.47 -0.18
N GLU A 143 -4.46 -13.58 -0.03
CA GLU A 143 -3.90 -14.92 -0.25
C GLU A 143 -3.65 -15.21 -1.74
N LEU A 144 -4.54 -14.70 -2.60
CA LEU A 144 -4.39 -14.82 -4.05
C LEU A 144 -3.14 -14.08 -4.53
N LEU A 145 -2.93 -12.84 -4.05
CA LEU A 145 -1.75 -12.05 -4.41
C LEU A 145 -0.45 -12.74 -3.99
N ASP A 146 -0.42 -13.23 -2.76
CA ASP A 146 0.75 -13.94 -2.23
C ASP A 146 1.03 -15.23 -3.01
N THR A 147 -0.03 -15.96 -3.40
CA THR A 147 0.09 -17.19 -4.20
C THR A 147 0.58 -16.90 -5.62
N ALA A 148 0.02 -15.87 -6.28
CA ALA A 148 0.42 -15.45 -7.62
C ALA A 148 1.88 -15.01 -7.66
N GLY A 149 2.31 -14.18 -6.69
CA GLY A 149 3.71 -13.75 -6.62
C GLY A 149 4.67 -14.93 -6.37
N ARG A 150 4.26 -15.91 -5.56
CA ARG A 150 5.09 -17.10 -5.29
C ARG A 150 5.25 -17.99 -6.53
N ALA A 151 4.26 -18.02 -7.42
CA ALA A 151 4.37 -18.74 -8.69
C ALA A 151 5.45 -18.12 -9.61
N LEU A 152 5.75 -16.83 -9.43
CA LEU A 152 6.72 -16.07 -10.22
C LEU A 152 8.12 -16.03 -9.56
N GLU A 153 8.26 -16.63 -8.38
CA GLU A 153 9.58 -16.78 -7.76
C GLU A 153 10.46 -17.71 -8.61
N PRO A 154 11.68 -17.28 -9.01
CA PRO A 154 12.58 -18.14 -9.75
C PRO A 154 12.93 -19.36 -8.89
N LYS A 155 12.77 -20.55 -9.47
CA LYS A 155 13.12 -21.84 -8.86
C LYS A 155 14.64 -21.88 -8.59
N PRO A 156 15.06 -22.58 -7.51
CA PRO A 156 16.47 -22.76 -7.21
C PRO A 156 17.23 -23.47 -8.32
#